data_AF-A0A965NFW4-F1
#
_entry.id   AF-A0A965NFW4-F1
#
_cell.length_a   1.000
_cell.length_b   1.000
_cell.length_c   1.000
_cell.angle_alpha   90.00
_cell.angle_beta   90.00
_cell.angle_gamma   90.00
#
_symmetry.space_group_name_H-M   'P 1'
#
loop_
_entity.id
_entity.type
_entity.pdbx_description
1 polymer ?
#
loop_
_entity_poly.entity_id
_entity_poly.type
_entity_poly.pdbx_seq_one_letter_code
_entity_poly.pdbx_strand_id
1 'polypeptide(L)'
;MGGGFLRRLNFGTAAVSGLVFGFAAWALSHHFLDDSGQGFADQVTVLTGCGWVVGFLLGIGALTGPGKWFTGRDQNHADEMYLAGKDLGRKRFFQYTTDHKVVGVQYIIATMVLLGAGGILAMGIRTNLLTPGNHFVNQQVYNGFLGVHGMLMILGLIVAVAGPWANFILPIQVGARDMAFPRLNALSLWTLIAAIPLLLGSLAIGAMDMGWVTQGPISDQSGIGFDLFAMSIITFTISTTVAGVNTICTVLTMRTKGMTMERLPIFAWASIFAAGLGLYAFPFFLVVMALNLA
;
A
#
# COMPACT_ATOMS: atom_id res chain seq x y z
N MET A 1 3.21 17.61 -28.60
CA MET A 1 1.95 17.38 -27.86
C MET A 1 1.88 15.95 -27.29
N GLY A 2 2.88 15.54 -26.48
CA GLY A 2 2.84 14.26 -25.76
C GLY A 2 2.34 14.52 -24.33
N GLY A 3 1.28 13.83 -23.90
CA GLY A 3 0.73 13.99 -22.55
C GLY A 3 -0.76 13.73 -22.39
N GLY A 4 -1.51 13.47 -23.48
CA GLY A 4 -2.96 13.30 -23.43
C GLY A 4 -3.45 12.16 -22.54
N PHE A 5 -2.74 11.01 -22.53
CA PHE A 5 -3.13 9.83 -21.74
C PHE A 5 -2.82 10.01 -20.25
N LEU A 6 -1.59 10.38 -19.89
CA LEU A 6 -1.16 10.63 -18.51
C LEU A 6 -2.03 11.68 -17.81
N ARG A 7 -2.49 12.70 -18.54
CA ARG A 7 -3.33 13.78 -17.99
C ARG A 7 -4.73 13.34 -17.60
N ARG A 8 -5.20 12.18 -18.11
CA ARG A 8 -6.51 11.62 -17.76
C ARG A 8 -6.44 10.75 -16.51
N LEU A 9 -5.26 10.31 -16.12
CA LEU A 9 -5.06 9.41 -14.97
C LEU A 9 -5.15 10.17 -13.65
N ASN A 10 -5.91 9.63 -12.71
CA ASN A 10 -6.16 10.16 -11.38
C ASN A 10 -6.68 9.04 -10.45
N PHE A 11 -6.96 9.38 -9.19
CA PHE A 11 -7.54 8.44 -8.23
C PHE A 11 -8.81 7.73 -8.72
N GLY A 12 -9.72 8.47 -9.38
CA GLY A 12 -10.97 7.91 -9.91
C GLY A 12 -10.73 6.91 -11.02
N THR A 13 -9.81 7.19 -11.95
CA THR A 13 -9.45 6.21 -12.99
C THR A 13 -8.76 4.99 -12.41
N ALA A 14 -7.97 5.15 -11.34
CA ALA A 14 -7.34 4.05 -10.61
C ALA A 14 -8.36 3.13 -9.95
N ALA A 15 -9.38 3.71 -9.27
CA ALA A 15 -10.44 2.93 -8.66
C ALA A 15 -11.25 2.15 -9.71
N VAL A 16 -11.64 2.81 -10.81
CA VAL A 16 -12.40 2.17 -11.89
C VAL A 16 -11.60 1.07 -12.57
N SER A 17 -10.33 1.32 -12.92
CA SER A 17 -9.49 0.30 -13.55
C SER A 17 -9.18 -0.86 -12.61
N GLY A 18 -8.99 -0.59 -11.32
CA GLY A 18 -8.86 -1.62 -10.29
C GLY A 18 -10.07 -2.55 -10.27
N LEU A 19 -11.28 -1.99 -10.23
CA LEU A 19 -12.53 -2.79 -10.26
C LEU A 19 -12.66 -3.59 -11.56
N VAL A 20 -12.36 -2.98 -12.71
CA VAL A 20 -12.46 -3.65 -14.02
C VAL A 20 -11.48 -4.83 -14.11
N PHE A 21 -10.22 -4.65 -13.72
CA PHE A 21 -9.23 -5.73 -13.76
C PHE A 21 -9.49 -6.79 -12.69
N GLY A 22 -9.95 -6.39 -11.50
CA GLY A 22 -10.40 -7.34 -10.48
C GLY A 22 -11.55 -8.22 -10.99
N PHE A 23 -12.59 -7.61 -11.58
CA PHE A 23 -13.70 -8.34 -12.17
C PHE A 23 -13.27 -9.22 -13.35
N ALA A 24 -12.38 -8.72 -14.23
CA ALA A 24 -11.84 -9.51 -15.32
C ALA A 24 -11.05 -10.72 -14.80
N ALA A 25 -10.21 -10.54 -13.78
CA ALA A 25 -9.48 -11.64 -13.15
C ALA A 25 -10.44 -12.66 -12.53
N TRP A 26 -11.46 -12.21 -11.80
CA TRP A 26 -12.52 -13.06 -11.26
C TRP A 26 -13.23 -13.88 -12.36
N ALA A 27 -13.63 -13.24 -13.45
CA ALA A 27 -14.34 -13.89 -14.56
C ALA A 27 -13.45 -14.88 -15.31
N LEU A 28 -12.18 -14.54 -15.55
CA LEU A 28 -11.20 -15.44 -16.15
C LEU A 28 -10.92 -16.64 -15.23
N SER A 29 -10.88 -16.42 -13.92
CA SER A 29 -10.64 -17.49 -12.95
C SER A 29 -11.75 -18.54 -13.01
N HIS A 30 -13.03 -18.14 -13.07
CA HIS A 30 -14.16 -19.08 -13.24
C HIS A 30 -14.20 -19.77 -14.62
N HIS A 31 -13.50 -19.23 -15.62
CA HIS A 31 -13.42 -19.85 -16.94
C HIS A 31 -12.28 -20.87 -17.05
N PHE A 32 -11.18 -20.67 -16.32
CA PHE A 32 -9.95 -21.45 -16.46
C PHE A 32 -9.64 -22.37 -15.28
N LEU A 33 -10.14 -22.06 -14.09
CA LEU A 33 -9.97 -22.92 -12.92
C LEU A 33 -11.09 -23.95 -12.85
N ASP A 34 -10.78 -25.08 -12.21
CA ASP A 34 -11.74 -26.15 -11.99
C ASP A 34 -12.55 -25.85 -10.73
N ASP A 35 -13.83 -25.52 -10.90
CA ASP A 35 -14.79 -25.20 -9.84
C ASP A 35 -14.97 -26.35 -8.82
N SER A 36 -14.52 -27.57 -9.13
CA SER A 36 -14.66 -28.75 -8.27
C SER A 36 -13.51 -28.96 -7.26
N GLY A 37 -12.42 -28.19 -7.37
CA GLY A 37 -11.25 -28.32 -6.51
C GLY A 37 -11.43 -27.68 -5.12
N GLN A 38 -10.91 -28.35 -4.07
CA GLN A 38 -10.68 -27.69 -2.78
C GLN A 38 -9.68 -26.54 -2.99
N GLY A 39 -10.03 -25.32 -2.56
CA GLY A 39 -9.21 -24.11 -2.76
C GLY A 39 -9.59 -23.25 -3.98
N PHE A 40 -10.61 -23.63 -4.77
CA PHE A 40 -11.08 -22.79 -5.89
C PHE A 40 -11.43 -21.36 -5.46
N ALA A 41 -12.17 -21.23 -4.36
CA ALA A 41 -12.59 -19.92 -3.83
C ALA A 41 -11.38 -19.04 -3.43
N ASP A 42 -10.36 -19.66 -2.87
CA ASP A 42 -9.15 -18.99 -2.39
C ASP A 42 -8.30 -18.52 -3.59
N GLN A 43 -8.10 -19.39 -4.57
CA GLN A 43 -7.42 -19.07 -5.83
C GLN A 43 -8.12 -17.92 -6.59
N VAL A 44 -9.44 -17.97 -6.71
CA VAL A 44 -10.24 -16.89 -7.33
C VAL A 44 -10.05 -15.58 -6.57
N THR A 45 -10.07 -15.62 -5.24
CA THR A 45 -9.93 -14.43 -4.39
C THR A 45 -8.55 -13.80 -4.53
N VAL A 46 -7.50 -14.62 -4.52
CA VAL A 46 -6.10 -14.18 -4.73
C VAL A 46 -5.91 -13.57 -6.12
N LEU A 47 -6.39 -14.24 -7.18
CA LEU A 47 -6.28 -13.73 -8.55
C LEU A 47 -7.07 -12.43 -8.74
N THR A 48 -8.25 -12.32 -8.12
CA THR A 48 -9.05 -11.10 -8.10
C THR A 48 -8.31 -9.96 -7.40
N GLY A 49 -7.68 -10.24 -6.25
CA GLY A 49 -6.83 -9.30 -5.52
C GLY A 49 -5.62 -8.83 -6.34
N CYS A 50 -4.94 -9.76 -7.03
CA CYS A 50 -3.87 -9.43 -7.98
C CYS A 50 -4.38 -8.52 -9.11
N GLY A 51 -5.51 -8.86 -9.72
CA GLY A 51 -6.17 -8.06 -10.75
C GLY A 51 -6.48 -6.65 -10.26
N TRP A 52 -7.03 -6.51 -9.05
CA TRP A 52 -7.28 -5.22 -8.40
C TRP A 52 -6.01 -4.38 -8.27
N VAL A 53 -4.94 -4.92 -7.69
CA VAL A 53 -3.69 -4.18 -7.46
C VAL A 53 -3.06 -3.72 -8.78
N VAL A 54 -2.95 -4.63 -9.76
CA VAL A 54 -2.38 -4.31 -11.08
C VAL A 54 -3.24 -3.26 -11.79
N GLY A 55 -4.56 -3.45 -11.81
CA GLY A 55 -5.51 -2.52 -12.41
C GLY A 55 -5.44 -1.14 -11.78
N PHE A 56 -5.37 -1.06 -10.46
CA PHE A 56 -5.27 0.20 -9.73
C PHE A 56 -3.96 0.94 -10.07
N LEU A 57 -2.83 0.24 -10.09
CA LEU A 57 -1.53 0.81 -10.44
C LEU A 57 -1.44 1.25 -11.91
N LEU A 58 -2.14 0.56 -12.82
CA LEU A 58 -2.30 0.99 -14.21
C LEU A 58 -3.11 2.29 -14.29
N GLY A 59 -4.27 2.36 -13.64
CA GLY A 59 -5.17 3.50 -13.75
C GLY A 59 -4.72 4.76 -13.02
N ILE A 60 -3.86 4.64 -12.00
CA ILE A 60 -3.21 5.81 -11.40
C ILE A 60 -2.02 6.32 -12.23
N GLY A 61 -1.50 5.48 -13.13
CA GLY A 61 -0.39 5.80 -14.03
C GLY A 61 0.99 5.39 -13.54
N ALA A 62 1.08 4.62 -12.46
CA ALA A 62 2.35 4.18 -11.88
C ALA A 62 3.17 3.30 -12.85
N LEU A 63 2.48 2.53 -13.70
CA LEU A 63 3.10 1.62 -14.67
C LEU A 63 3.35 2.23 -16.06
N THR A 64 3.06 3.52 -16.24
CA THR A 64 3.28 4.19 -17.54
C THR A 64 4.76 4.36 -17.90
N GLY A 65 5.64 4.51 -16.91
CA GLY A 65 7.08 4.55 -17.10
C GLY A 65 7.62 3.21 -17.61
N PRO A 66 7.48 2.12 -16.83
CA PRO A 66 7.86 0.78 -17.27
C PRO A 66 7.23 0.38 -18.61
N GLY A 67 5.95 0.67 -18.83
CA GLY A 67 5.26 0.35 -20.08
C GLY A 67 5.88 1.04 -21.30
N LYS A 68 6.26 2.32 -21.20
CA LYS A 68 6.96 3.02 -22.29
C LYS A 68 8.35 2.43 -22.53
N TRP A 69 9.09 2.13 -21.47
CA TRP A 69 10.41 1.51 -21.56
C TRP A 69 10.35 0.14 -22.28
N PHE A 70 9.38 -0.72 -21.96
CA PHE A 70 9.15 -1.99 -22.67
C PHE A 70 8.84 -1.80 -24.17
N THR A 71 8.25 -0.68 -24.56
CA THR A 71 8.01 -0.32 -25.97
C THR A 71 9.20 0.38 -26.63
N GLY A 72 10.35 0.47 -25.97
CA GLY A 72 11.55 1.16 -26.46
C GLY A 72 11.41 2.68 -26.50
N ARG A 73 10.47 3.26 -25.73
CA ARG A 73 10.20 4.70 -25.69
C ARG A 73 10.58 5.27 -24.33
N ASP A 74 11.27 6.39 -24.34
CA ASP A 74 11.56 7.14 -23.12
C ASP A 74 10.42 8.08 -22.71
N GLN A 75 10.46 8.55 -21.47
CA GLN A 75 9.56 9.62 -21.04
C GLN A 75 10.05 10.97 -21.57
N ASN A 76 9.12 11.72 -22.16
CA ASN A 76 9.42 13.08 -22.60
C ASN A 76 9.53 14.02 -21.39
N HIS A 77 10.38 15.03 -21.47
CA HIS A 77 10.54 16.03 -20.40
C HIS A 77 9.21 16.67 -19.96
N ALA A 78 8.27 16.89 -20.90
CA ALA A 78 6.94 17.42 -20.59
C ALA A 78 6.11 16.47 -19.70
N ASP A 79 6.26 15.16 -19.87
CA ASP A 79 5.60 14.15 -19.03
C ASP A 79 6.25 14.10 -17.64
N GLU A 80 7.58 14.22 -17.57
CA GLU A 80 8.30 14.28 -16.28
C GLU A 80 7.92 15.52 -15.48
N MET A 81 7.83 16.69 -16.12
CA MET A 81 7.38 17.92 -15.48
C MET A 81 5.93 17.81 -15.00
N TYR A 82 5.07 17.15 -15.77
CA TYR A 82 3.69 16.89 -15.36
C TYR A 82 3.65 15.97 -14.12
N LEU A 83 4.41 14.88 -14.12
CA LEU A 83 4.54 13.99 -12.97
C LEU A 83 5.18 14.69 -11.75
N ALA A 84 6.05 15.67 -11.95
CA ALA A 84 6.59 16.50 -10.88
C ALA A 84 5.57 17.49 -10.29
N GLY A 85 4.32 17.51 -10.78
CA GLY A 85 3.28 18.38 -10.24
C GLY A 85 3.16 19.74 -10.93
N LYS A 86 3.89 19.98 -12.05
CA LYS A 86 3.86 21.27 -12.75
C LYS A 86 2.46 21.54 -13.31
N ASP A 87 1.94 22.74 -13.06
CA ASP A 87 0.63 23.24 -13.52
C ASP A 87 -0.61 22.45 -13.02
N LEU A 88 -0.44 21.56 -12.04
CA LEU A 88 -1.53 20.74 -11.49
C LEU A 88 -2.28 21.39 -10.31
N GLY A 89 -1.71 22.43 -9.69
CA GLY A 89 -2.31 23.12 -8.53
C GLY A 89 -2.65 22.14 -7.41
N ARG A 90 -3.92 22.11 -6.97
CA ARG A 90 -4.40 21.19 -5.91
C ARG A 90 -4.61 19.75 -6.40
N LYS A 91 -4.73 19.51 -7.71
CA LYS A 91 -5.00 18.16 -8.25
C LYS A 91 -3.83 17.20 -8.02
N ARG A 92 -2.61 17.72 -7.88
CA ARG A 92 -1.38 16.94 -7.62
C ARG A 92 -1.49 16.02 -6.40
N PHE A 93 -2.29 16.39 -5.39
CA PHE A 93 -2.45 15.57 -4.18
C PHE A 93 -3.31 14.32 -4.41
N PHE A 94 -4.10 14.26 -5.48
CA PHE A 94 -4.94 13.10 -5.82
C PHE A 94 -4.46 12.35 -7.06
N GLN A 95 -3.21 12.60 -7.48
CA GLN A 95 -2.60 12.03 -8.68
C GLN A 95 -1.21 11.47 -8.36
N TYR A 96 -0.73 10.61 -9.25
CA TYR A 96 0.64 10.13 -9.21
C TYR A 96 1.62 11.28 -9.46
N THR A 97 2.42 11.59 -8.44
CA THR A 97 3.33 12.73 -8.42
C THR A 97 4.70 12.31 -7.92
N THR A 98 5.78 12.79 -8.54
CA THR A 98 7.16 12.43 -8.17
C THR A 98 7.77 13.36 -7.14
N ASP A 99 7.21 14.55 -6.92
CA ASP A 99 7.69 15.50 -5.89
C ASP A 99 7.53 14.91 -4.48
N HIS A 100 8.67 14.66 -3.80
CA HIS A 100 8.70 14.08 -2.45
C HIS A 100 7.90 14.86 -1.41
N LYS A 101 7.74 16.19 -1.56
CA LYS A 101 6.92 17.01 -0.64
C LYS A 101 5.45 16.69 -0.80
N VAL A 102 4.99 16.54 -2.05
CA VAL A 102 3.61 16.17 -2.34
C VAL A 102 3.34 14.74 -1.87
N VAL A 103 4.26 13.80 -2.16
CA VAL A 103 4.17 12.41 -1.68
C VAL A 103 4.12 12.35 -0.16
N GLY A 104 4.92 13.16 0.54
CA GLY A 104 4.87 13.26 2.00
C GLY A 104 3.51 13.72 2.52
N VAL A 105 2.88 14.72 1.91
CA VAL A 105 1.51 15.16 2.28
C VAL A 105 0.48 14.08 1.96
N GLN A 106 0.61 13.38 0.83
CA GLN A 106 -0.28 12.28 0.49
C GLN A 106 -0.19 11.14 1.51
N TYR A 107 1.01 10.82 2.01
CA TYR A 107 1.19 9.88 3.11
C TYR A 107 0.49 10.35 4.39
N ILE A 108 0.50 11.65 4.72
CA ILE A 108 -0.23 12.18 5.89
C ILE A 108 -1.73 11.90 5.73
N ILE A 109 -2.29 12.21 4.57
CA ILE A 109 -3.71 11.97 4.29
C ILE A 109 -4.02 10.47 4.40
N ALA A 110 -3.19 9.61 3.82
CA ALA A 110 -3.36 8.16 3.92
C ALA A 110 -3.30 7.66 5.37
N THR A 111 -2.35 8.15 6.17
CA THR A 111 -2.27 7.85 7.60
C THR A 111 -3.53 8.29 8.35
N MET A 112 -4.05 9.49 8.11
CA MET A 112 -5.27 9.97 8.76
C MET A 112 -6.47 9.09 8.40
N VAL A 113 -6.58 8.64 7.16
CA VAL A 113 -7.63 7.71 6.73
C VAL A 113 -7.49 6.35 7.41
N LEU A 114 -6.27 5.79 7.49
CA LEU A 114 -6.00 4.51 8.17
C LEU A 114 -6.34 4.57 9.66
N LEU A 115 -5.86 5.60 10.37
CA LEU A 115 -6.13 5.79 11.79
C LEU A 115 -7.61 6.10 12.04
N GLY A 116 -8.27 6.85 11.15
CA GLY A 116 -9.70 7.11 11.21
C GLY A 116 -10.53 5.85 11.05
N ALA A 117 -10.25 5.04 10.03
CA ALA A 117 -10.91 3.76 9.79
C ALA A 117 -10.68 2.77 10.97
N GLY A 118 -9.44 2.67 11.44
CA GLY A 118 -9.11 1.89 12.62
C GLY A 118 -9.87 2.38 13.87
N GLY A 119 -9.93 3.69 14.09
CA GLY A 119 -10.68 4.30 15.19
C GLY A 119 -12.17 4.01 15.15
N ILE A 120 -12.80 4.02 13.96
CA ILE A 120 -14.22 3.67 13.78
C ILE A 120 -14.46 2.20 14.17
N LEU A 121 -13.61 1.27 13.72
CA LEU A 121 -13.73 -0.14 14.12
C LEU A 121 -13.53 -0.32 15.63
N ALA A 122 -12.62 0.44 16.25
CA ALA A 122 -12.43 0.46 17.71
C ALA A 122 -13.70 0.88 18.45
N MET A 123 -14.43 1.86 17.93
CA MET A 123 -15.71 2.27 18.50
C MET A 123 -16.75 1.16 18.36
N GLY A 124 -16.80 0.44 17.22
CA GLY A 124 -17.67 -0.73 17.05
C GLY A 124 -17.40 -1.83 18.08
N ILE A 125 -16.13 -2.14 18.35
CA ILE A 125 -15.72 -3.10 19.40
C ILE A 125 -16.21 -2.63 20.77
N ARG A 126 -15.98 -1.35 21.11
CA ARG A 126 -16.42 -0.78 22.40
C ARG A 126 -17.94 -0.79 22.55
N THR A 127 -18.68 -0.50 21.48
CA THR A 127 -20.15 -0.58 21.48
C THR A 127 -20.62 -1.99 21.82
N ASN A 128 -20.00 -3.03 21.25
CA ASN A 128 -20.32 -4.42 21.57
C ASN A 128 -19.97 -4.80 23.02
N LEU A 129 -19.01 -4.11 23.66
CA LEU A 129 -18.58 -4.36 25.04
C LEU A 129 -19.26 -3.47 26.09
N LEU A 130 -20.24 -2.63 25.71
CA LEU A 130 -20.89 -1.70 26.65
C LEU A 130 -21.60 -2.39 27.82
N THR A 131 -22.21 -3.53 27.56
CA THR A 131 -22.89 -4.34 28.58
C THR A 131 -22.57 -5.82 28.38
N PRO A 132 -22.49 -6.61 29.46
CA PRO A 132 -22.34 -8.06 29.35
C PRO A 132 -23.49 -8.68 28.54
N GLY A 133 -23.16 -9.56 27.59
CA GLY A 133 -24.16 -10.22 26.73
C GLY A 133 -24.76 -9.33 25.63
N ASN A 134 -24.17 -8.17 25.35
CA ASN A 134 -24.60 -7.34 24.23
C ASN A 134 -24.33 -8.05 22.89
N HIS A 135 -25.30 -7.95 21.98
CA HIS A 135 -25.26 -8.54 20.64
C HIS A 135 -25.34 -7.46 19.56
N PHE A 136 -24.54 -6.40 19.70
CA PHE A 136 -24.47 -5.33 18.69
C PHE A 136 -24.01 -5.88 17.33
N VAL A 137 -23.05 -6.80 17.36
CA VAL A 137 -22.60 -7.58 16.20
C VAL A 137 -22.52 -9.06 16.57
N ASN A 138 -22.59 -9.93 15.56
CA ASN A 138 -22.33 -11.36 15.76
C ASN A 138 -20.83 -11.61 16.03
N GLN A 139 -20.50 -12.81 16.49
CA GLN A 139 -19.13 -13.18 16.90
C GLN A 139 -18.12 -13.08 15.73
N GLN A 140 -18.50 -13.48 14.53
CA GLN A 140 -17.63 -13.43 13.34
C GLN A 140 -17.27 -11.98 12.98
N VAL A 141 -18.26 -11.09 12.93
CA VAL A 141 -18.05 -9.66 12.65
C VAL A 141 -17.22 -9.00 13.76
N TYR A 142 -17.43 -9.38 15.02
CA TYR A 142 -16.64 -8.88 16.14
C TYR A 142 -15.15 -9.27 16.03
N ASN A 143 -14.87 -10.53 15.71
CA ASN A 143 -13.50 -11.01 15.48
C ASN A 143 -12.86 -10.30 14.29
N GLY A 144 -13.62 -10.10 13.21
CA GLY A 144 -13.21 -9.30 12.06
C GLY A 144 -12.82 -7.88 12.44
N PHE A 145 -13.66 -7.20 13.23
CA PHE A 145 -13.36 -5.85 13.71
C PHE A 145 -12.06 -5.82 14.50
N LEU A 146 -11.83 -6.77 15.42
CA LEU A 146 -10.59 -6.85 16.18
C LEU A 146 -9.35 -7.03 15.28
N GLY A 147 -9.43 -7.95 14.32
CA GLY A 147 -8.32 -8.24 13.41
C GLY A 147 -7.98 -7.05 12.52
N VAL A 148 -8.98 -6.50 11.83
CA VAL A 148 -8.77 -5.40 10.89
C VAL A 148 -8.47 -4.08 11.61
N HIS A 149 -9.07 -3.81 12.77
CA HIS A 149 -8.69 -2.68 13.62
C HIS A 149 -7.21 -2.75 13.98
N GLY A 150 -6.76 -3.88 14.56
CA GLY A 150 -5.38 -4.06 14.99
C GLY A 150 -4.41 -3.84 13.84
N MET A 151 -4.70 -4.43 12.68
CA MET A 151 -3.86 -4.26 11.50
C MET A 151 -3.85 -2.82 10.99
N LEU A 152 -5.00 -2.16 10.85
CA LEU A 152 -5.06 -0.75 10.43
C LEU A 152 -4.26 0.18 11.35
N MET A 153 -4.27 -0.07 12.66
CA MET A 153 -3.49 0.72 13.62
C MET A 153 -1.98 0.48 13.47
N ILE A 154 -1.55 -0.78 13.29
CA ILE A 154 -0.14 -1.12 13.09
C ILE A 154 0.38 -0.52 11.78
N LEU A 155 -0.31 -0.77 10.67
CA LEU A 155 0.06 -0.22 9.36
C LEU A 155 0.01 1.32 9.40
N GLY A 156 -1.06 1.88 9.98
CA GLY A 156 -1.24 3.32 10.15
C GLY A 156 -0.07 3.95 10.91
N LEU A 157 0.39 3.33 12.00
CA LEU A 157 1.53 3.84 12.78
C LEU A 157 2.86 3.71 12.04
N ILE A 158 3.13 2.56 11.41
CA ILE A 158 4.34 2.36 10.60
C ILE A 158 4.42 3.44 9.52
N VAL A 159 3.31 3.65 8.80
CA VAL A 159 3.22 4.66 7.76
C VAL A 159 3.28 6.08 8.36
N ALA A 160 2.66 6.36 9.50
CA ALA A 160 2.69 7.68 10.14
C ALA A 160 4.11 8.15 10.46
N VAL A 161 4.93 7.23 10.97
CA VAL A 161 6.30 7.52 11.41
C VAL A 161 7.26 7.55 10.22
N ALA A 162 7.17 6.56 9.33
CA ALA A 162 8.13 6.41 8.24
C ALA A 162 7.72 7.13 6.95
N GLY A 163 6.43 7.21 6.64
CA GLY A 163 5.92 7.74 5.36
C GLY A 163 6.07 9.27 5.26
N PRO A 164 5.21 10.08 5.92
CA PRO A 164 5.19 11.53 5.79
C PRO A 164 6.55 12.19 5.96
N TRP A 165 7.24 11.83 7.05
CA TRP A 165 8.43 12.51 7.49
C TRP A 165 9.65 12.11 6.67
N ALA A 166 9.81 10.83 6.33
CA ALA A 166 10.93 10.41 5.49
C ALA A 166 10.77 10.90 4.04
N ASN A 167 9.54 11.14 3.58
CA ASN A 167 9.33 11.72 2.26
C ASN A 167 9.51 13.24 2.27
N PHE A 168 8.88 13.94 3.22
CA PHE A 168 8.84 15.39 3.19
C PHE A 168 10.14 16.03 3.70
N ILE A 169 10.64 15.56 4.85
CA ILE A 169 11.72 16.21 5.60
C ILE A 169 13.09 15.65 5.23
N LEU A 170 13.20 14.33 4.99
CA LEU A 170 14.50 13.68 4.84
C LEU A 170 15.36 14.24 3.70
N PRO A 171 14.84 14.43 2.46
CA PRO A 171 15.67 14.98 1.38
C PRO A 171 16.20 16.37 1.72
N ILE A 172 15.38 17.19 2.39
CA ILE A 172 15.74 18.54 2.84
C ILE A 172 16.87 18.47 3.87
N GLN A 173 16.79 17.55 4.83
CA GLN A 173 17.80 17.38 5.87
C GLN A 173 19.17 16.94 5.33
N VAL A 174 19.20 16.13 4.27
CA VAL A 174 20.46 15.68 3.66
C VAL A 174 20.95 16.63 2.55
N GLY A 175 20.20 17.69 2.25
CA GLY A 175 20.52 18.65 1.20
C GLY A 175 20.28 18.13 -0.22
N ALA A 176 19.46 17.08 -0.38
CA ALA A 176 19.08 16.54 -1.68
C ALA A 176 17.94 17.35 -2.32
N ARG A 177 17.88 17.35 -3.65
CA ARG A 177 16.80 18.01 -4.41
C ARG A 177 15.49 17.23 -4.38
N ASP A 178 15.58 15.91 -4.29
CA ASP A 178 14.48 14.96 -4.27
C ASP A 178 14.99 13.62 -3.69
N MET A 179 14.11 12.61 -3.57
CA MET A 179 14.48 11.23 -3.26
C MET A 179 15.33 10.62 -4.40
N ALA A 180 16.15 9.60 -4.09
CA ALA A 180 17.01 8.91 -5.05
C ALA A 180 16.22 8.34 -6.24
N PHE A 181 15.04 7.78 -5.98
CA PHE A 181 14.14 7.23 -6.99
C PHE A 181 12.74 7.86 -6.87
N PRO A 182 12.50 9.04 -7.46
CA PRO A 182 11.23 9.77 -7.29
C PRO A 182 9.99 9.00 -7.78
N ARG A 183 10.12 8.19 -8.84
CA ARG A 183 9.03 7.34 -9.34
C ARG A 183 8.75 6.16 -8.42
N LEU A 184 9.79 5.49 -7.91
CA LEU A 184 9.61 4.41 -6.93
C LEU A 184 8.99 4.93 -5.63
N ASN A 185 9.31 6.17 -5.26
CA ASN A 185 8.71 6.86 -4.13
C ASN A 185 7.19 7.05 -4.26
N ALA A 186 6.75 7.51 -5.43
CA ALA A 186 5.33 7.63 -5.71
C ALA A 186 4.67 6.25 -5.79
N LEU A 187 5.35 5.26 -6.39
CA LEU A 187 4.87 3.90 -6.49
C LEU A 187 4.63 3.28 -5.10
N SER A 188 5.55 3.44 -4.13
CA SER A 188 5.37 2.88 -2.80
C SER A 188 4.08 3.39 -2.14
N LEU A 189 3.81 4.70 -2.20
CA LEU A 189 2.56 5.28 -1.69
C LEU A 189 1.33 4.69 -2.37
N TRP A 190 1.32 4.63 -3.70
CA TRP A 190 0.14 4.19 -4.44
C TRP A 190 -0.12 2.69 -4.30
N THR A 191 0.94 1.89 -4.14
CA THR A 191 0.83 0.47 -3.77
C THR A 191 0.27 0.31 -2.35
N LEU A 192 0.66 1.15 -1.38
CA LEU A 192 0.03 1.18 -0.06
C LEU A 192 -1.47 1.47 -0.17
N ILE A 193 -1.86 2.48 -0.95
CA ILE A 193 -3.28 2.84 -1.13
C ILE A 193 -4.06 1.69 -1.77
N ALA A 194 -3.46 0.94 -2.70
CA ALA A 194 -4.09 -0.23 -3.31
C ALA A 194 -4.34 -1.37 -2.32
N ALA A 195 -3.55 -1.48 -1.24
CA ALA A 195 -3.72 -2.49 -0.19
C ALA A 195 -4.94 -2.22 0.71
N ILE A 196 -5.29 -0.95 0.94
CA ILE A 196 -6.33 -0.57 1.91
C ILE A 196 -7.70 -1.19 1.57
N PRO A 197 -8.19 -1.14 0.32
CA PRO A 197 -9.47 -1.77 -0.03
C PRO A 197 -9.46 -3.30 0.08
N LEU A 198 -8.32 -3.96 -0.08
CA LEU A 198 -8.20 -5.40 0.14
C LEU A 198 -8.39 -5.72 1.63
N LEU A 199 -7.73 -4.95 2.51
CA LEU A 199 -7.87 -5.11 3.95
C LEU A 199 -9.29 -4.85 4.44
N LEU A 200 -9.91 -3.76 3.99
CA LEU A 200 -11.29 -3.44 4.37
C LEU A 200 -12.29 -4.40 3.73
N GLY A 201 -12.01 -4.86 2.51
CA GLY A 201 -12.79 -5.87 1.79
C GLY A 201 -12.83 -7.20 2.52
N SER A 202 -11.74 -7.57 3.23
CA SER A 202 -11.73 -8.79 4.06
C SER A 202 -12.91 -8.85 5.04
N LEU A 203 -13.34 -7.72 5.61
CA LEU A 203 -14.48 -7.65 6.54
C LEU A 203 -15.81 -8.01 5.88
N ALA A 204 -15.96 -7.75 4.57
CA ALA A 204 -17.21 -7.92 3.85
C ALA A 204 -17.46 -9.37 3.42
N ILE A 205 -16.40 -10.18 3.28
CA ILE A 205 -16.48 -11.52 2.66
C ILE A 205 -16.23 -12.68 3.64
N GLY A 206 -16.12 -12.40 4.94
CA GLY A 206 -15.97 -13.43 5.97
C GLY A 206 -15.09 -13.03 7.15
N ALA A 207 -14.30 -11.96 7.00
CA ALA A 207 -13.35 -11.42 7.96
C ALA A 207 -12.34 -12.45 8.53
N MET A 208 -11.40 -12.00 9.35
CA MET A 208 -10.48 -12.89 10.05
C MET A 208 -11.04 -13.28 11.42
N ASP A 209 -11.08 -14.58 11.72
CA ASP A 209 -11.58 -15.08 13.01
C ASP A 209 -10.54 -15.06 14.14
N MET A 210 -9.29 -14.67 13.84
CA MET A 210 -8.11 -14.90 14.69
C MET A 210 -7.41 -13.62 15.18
N GLY A 211 -8.00 -12.45 14.96
CA GLY A 211 -7.35 -11.17 15.29
C GLY A 211 -6.19 -10.83 14.33
N TRP A 212 -5.32 -9.91 14.73
CA TRP A 212 -4.23 -9.40 13.86
C TRP A 212 -2.94 -10.24 13.92
N VAL A 213 -2.76 -11.04 14.98
CA VAL A 213 -1.62 -11.96 15.12
C VAL A 213 -2.03 -13.30 14.53
N THR A 214 -1.65 -13.54 13.29
CA THR A 214 -2.02 -14.75 12.57
C THR A 214 -1.33 -15.98 13.21
N GLN A 215 -2.11 -16.92 13.73
CA GLN A 215 -1.65 -18.20 14.28
C GLN A 215 -1.81 -19.33 13.26
N GLY A 216 -0.72 -20.03 12.93
CA GLY A 216 -0.68 -21.04 11.85
C GLY A 216 -1.87 -22.01 11.80
N PRO A 217 -2.24 -22.71 12.89
CA PRO A 217 -3.33 -23.69 12.84
C PRO A 217 -4.71 -23.10 12.55
N ILE A 218 -4.93 -21.80 12.81
CA ILE A 218 -6.22 -21.13 12.61
C ILE A 218 -6.27 -20.44 11.24
N SER A 219 -5.11 -20.06 10.68
CA SER A 219 -5.05 -19.44 9.35
C SER A 219 -5.36 -20.46 8.27
N ASP A 220 -4.87 -21.69 8.43
CA ASP A 220 -5.15 -22.81 7.50
C ASP A 220 -6.64 -23.19 7.44
N GLN A 221 -7.44 -22.78 8.43
CA GLN A 221 -8.88 -23.06 8.51
C GLN A 221 -9.72 -21.81 8.19
N SER A 222 -9.06 -20.69 7.92
CA SER A 222 -9.74 -19.43 7.61
C SER A 222 -10.17 -19.42 6.14
N GLY A 223 -11.34 -18.84 5.86
CA GLY A 223 -11.84 -18.72 4.49
C GLY A 223 -11.30 -17.50 3.74
N ILE A 224 -11.86 -17.25 2.55
CA ILE A 224 -11.51 -16.18 1.61
C ILE A 224 -11.30 -14.76 2.19
N GLY A 225 -11.88 -14.44 3.36
CA GLY A 225 -11.61 -13.18 4.06
C GLY A 225 -10.15 -13.05 4.48
N PHE A 226 -9.54 -14.15 4.92
CA PHE A 226 -8.12 -14.20 5.25
C PHE A 226 -7.24 -14.03 4.01
N ASP A 227 -7.63 -14.55 2.85
CA ASP A 227 -6.85 -14.37 1.61
C ASP A 227 -6.76 -12.91 1.19
N LEU A 228 -7.88 -12.16 1.26
CA LEU A 228 -7.85 -10.72 1.00
C LEU A 228 -7.00 -9.97 2.01
N PHE A 229 -7.02 -10.40 3.28
CA PHE A 229 -6.12 -9.85 4.29
C PHE A 229 -4.65 -10.13 3.93
N ALA A 230 -4.28 -11.38 3.66
CA ALA A 230 -2.93 -11.76 3.28
C ALA A 230 -2.46 -11.01 2.03
N MET A 231 -3.31 -10.87 1.01
CA MET A 231 -3.05 -10.07 -0.18
C MET A 231 -2.83 -8.59 0.13
N SER A 232 -3.61 -8.01 1.04
CA SER A 232 -3.35 -6.65 1.52
C SER A 232 -1.96 -6.55 2.16
N ILE A 233 -1.61 -7.51 3.01
CA ILE A 233 -0.32 -7.50 3.71
C ILE A 233 0.84 -7.65 2.74
N ILE A 234 0.77 -8.57 1.77
CA ILE A 234 1.78 -8.72 0.72
C ILE A 234 1.96 -7.41 -0.04
N THR A 235 0.85 -6.78 -0.44
CA THR A 235 0.88 -5.50 -1.17
C THR A 235 1.49 -4.37 -0.32
N PHE A 236 1.10 -4.26 0.95
CA PHE A 236 1.68 -3.33 1.92
C PHE A 236 3.20 -3.54 2.07
N THR A 237 3.62 -4.79 2.13
CA THR A 237 5.00 -5.19 2.36
C THR A 237 5.88 -4.83 1.17
N ILE A 238 5.38 -5.03 -0.06
CA ILE A 238 6.04 -4.56 -1.30
C ILE A 238 6.19 -3.04 -1.28
N SER A 239 5.11 -2.32 -0.96
CA SER A 239 5.13 -0.86 -0.82
C SER A 239 6.24 -0.40 0.13
N THR A 240 6.28 -0.95 1.34
CA THR A 240 7.18 -0.49 2.40
C THR A 240 8.64 -0.87 2.10
N THR A 241 8.86 -2.01 1.46
CA THR A 241 10.19 -2.43 0.98
C THR A 241 10.73 -1.42 -0.05
N VAL A 242 9.93 -1.04 -1.05
CA VAL A 242 10.31 -0.05 -2.06
C VAL A 242 10.61 1.31 -1.41
N ALA A 243 9.77 1.76 -0.48
CA ALA A 243 10.00 2.99 0.27
C ALA A 243 11.30 2.95 1.10
N GLY A 244 11.57 1.81 1.74
CA GLY A 244 12.77 1.58 2.55
C GLY A 244 14.06 1.64 1.74
N VAL A 245 14.11 0.93 0.60
CA VAL A 245 15.27 1.00 -0.33
C VAL A 245 15.50 2.44 -0.77
N ASN A 246 14.45 3.14 -1.20
CA ASN A 246 14.56 4.50 -1.69
C ASN A 246 15.07 5.47 -0.60
N THR A 247 14.58 5.31 0.63
CA THR A 247 15.02 6.09 1.80
C THR A 247 16.51 5.89 2.06
N ILE A 248 16.97 4.65 2.12
CA ILE A 248 18.38 4.32 2.36
C ILE A 248 19.26 4.88 1.23
N CYS A 249 18.90 4.63 -0.04
CA CYS A 249 19.65 5.14 -1.18
C CYS A 249 19.76 6.67 -1.16
N THR A 250 18.67 7.37 -0.82
CA THR A 250 18.65 8.83 -0.72
C THR A 250 19.67 9.32 0.30
N VAL A 251 19.68 8.76 1.51
CA VAL A 251 20.63 9.23 2.53
C VAL A 251 22.06 8.80 2.22
N LEU A 252 22.30 7.60 1.68
CA LEU A 252 23.66 7.16 1.42
C LEU A 252 24.34 7.89 0.25
N THR A 253 23.58 8.17 -0.82
CA THR A 253 24.15 8.59 -2.12
C THR A 253 23.87 10.04 -2.51
N MET A 254 22.81 10.68 -1.97
CA MET A 254 22.36 12.01 -2.42
C MET A 254 22.67 13.14 -1.43
N ARG A 255 23.49 12.86 -0.40
CA ARG A 255 23.93 13.87 0.59
C ARG A 255 24.74 14.99 -0.05
N THR A 256 24.64 16.18 0.52
CA THR A 256 25.51 17.29 0.16
C THR A 256 26.98 17.03 0.49
N LYS A 257 27.88 17.67 -0.26
CA LYS A 257 29.33 17.54 -0.09
C LYS A 257 29.75 17.98 1.32
N GLY A 258 30.61 17.20 1.97
CA GLY A 258 31.12 17.48 3.32
C GLY A 258 30.26 16.96 4.47
N MET A 259 29.09 16.37 4.18
CA MET A 259 28.23 15.73 5.17
C MET A 259 28.62 14.26 5.38
N THR A 260 29.45 13.99 6.39
CA THR A 260 29.81 12.62 6.81
C THR A 260 28.63 11.92 7.48
N MET A 261 28.70 10.59 7.66
CA MET A 261 27.64 9.83 8.37
C MET A 261 27.43 10.35 9.79
N GLU A 262 28.50 10.68 10.51
CA GLU A 262 28.43 11.21 11.89
C GLU A 262 27.77 12.59 12.00
N ARG A 263 27.70 13.34 10.89
CA ARG A 263 27.08 14.67 10.81
C ARG A 263 25.64 14.64 10.31
N LEU A 264 25.07 13.45 10.11
CA LEU A 264 23.68 13.31 9.73
C LEU A 264 22.75 13.74 10.88
N PRO A 265 21.65 14.45 10.59
CA PRO A 265 20.61 14.70 11.58
C PRO A 265 20.06 13.38 12.16
N ILE A 266 19.67 13.41 13.43
CA ILE A 266 19.21 12.21 14.15
C ILE A 266 18.01 11.54 13.46
N PHE A 267 17.13 12.32 12.85
CA PHE A 267 16.00 11.78 12.07
C PHE A 267 16.45 11.02 10.83
N ALA A 268 17.48 11.49 10.12
CA ALA A 268 18.02 10.80 8.96
C ALA A 268 18.69 9.47 9.36
N TRP A 269 19.41 9.46 10.48
CA TRP A 269 19.93 8.23 11.09
C TRP A 269 18.82 7.25 11.45
N ALA A 270 17.82 7.70 12.20
CA ALA A 270 16.68 6.88 12.59
C ALA A 270 15.93 6.32 11.37
N SER A 271 15.78 7.12 10.31
CA SER A 271 15.13 6.72 9.06
C SER A 271 15.90 5.60 8.35
N ILE A 272 17.23 5.70 8.26
CA ILE A 272 18.05 4.62 7.68
C ILE A 272 17.92 3.34 8.50
N PHE A 273 18.02 3.43 9.83
CA PHE A 273 17.92 2.25 10.70
C PHE A 273 16.53 1.60 10.62
N ALA A 274 15.47 2.39 10.69
CA ALA A 274 14.10 1.90 10.54
C ALA A 274 13.88 1.23 9.17
N ALA A 275 14.33 1.87 8.09
CA ALA A 275 14.27 1.29 6.76
C ALA A 275 15.11 0.00 6.65
N GLY A 276 16.30 -0.04 7.26
CA GLY A 276 17.19 -1.19 7.25
C GLY A 276 16.60 -2.40 7.98
N LEU A 277 16.03 -2.18 9.18
CA LEU A 277 15.27 -3.20 9.90
C LEU A 277 14.03 -3.66 9.12
N GLY A 278 13.35 -2.72 8.46
CA GLY A 278 12.24 -3.01 7.56
C GLY A 278 12.65 -3.93 6.41
N LEU A 279 13.75 -3.63 5.71
CA LEU A 279 14.25 -4.47 4.62
C LEU A 279 14.64 -5.88 5.07
N TYR A 280 15.04 -6.04 6.34
CA TYR A 280 15.25 -7.35 6.91
C TYR A 280 13.93 -8.06 7.22
N ALA A 281 12.99 -7.42 7.91
CA ALA A 281 11.78 -8.05 8.43
C ALA A 281 10.68 -8.28 7.37
N PHE A 282 10.46 -7.31 6.48
CA PHE A 282 9.34 -7.32 5.54
C PHE A 282 9.37 -8.49 4.55
N PRO A 283 10.52 -8.90 3.96
CA PRO A 283 10.56 -10.08 3.11
C PRO A 283 10.09 -11.37 3.79
N PHE A 284 10.41 -11.57 5.08
CA PHE A 284 9.88 -12.73 5.83
C PHE A 284 8.36 -12.66 5.96
N PHE A 285 7.83 -11.46 6.25
CA PHE A 285 6.39 -11.28 6.38
C PHE A 285 5.65 -11.53 5.06
N LEU A 286 6.23 -11.12 3.93
CA LEU A 286 5.71 -11.42 2.60
C LEU A 286 5.67 -12.93 2.34
N VAL A 287 6.77 -13.64 2.59
CA VAL A 287 6.86 -15.08 2.34
C VAL A 287 5.87 -15.85 3.21
N VAL A 288 5.77 -15.52 4.50
CA VAL A 288 4.80 -16.17 5.40
C VAL A 288 3.38 -15.96 4.89
N MET A 289 2.98 -14.74 4.55
CA MET A 289 1.64 -14.50 4.03
C MET A 289 1.39 -15.23 2.70
N ALA A 290 2.38 -15.27 1.81
CA ALA A 290 2.26 -16.00 0.55
C ALA A 290 2.12 -17.51 0.73
N LEU A 291 2.77 -18.09 1.74
CA LEU A 291 2.64 -19.52 2.06
C LEU A 291 1.27 -19.87 2.66
N ASN A 292 0.56 -18.90 3.25
CA ASN A 292 -0.79 -19.11 3.76
C ASN A 292 -1.89 -18.91 2.69
N LEU A 293 -1.53 -18.57 1.44
CA LEU A 293 -2.48 -18.41 0.31
C LEU A 293 -2.68 -19.73 -0.48
N ALA A 294 -2.60 -20.88 0.20
CA ALA A 294 -2.47 -22.20 -0.43
C ALA A 294 -3.69 -23.10 -0.18
#